data_AF-A0A4R8IEK0-F1
#
_entry.id   AF-A0A4R8IEK0-F1
#
_cell.length_a   1.000
_cell.length_b   1.000
_cell.length_c   1.000
_cell.angle_alpha   90.00
_cell.angle_beta   90.00
_cell.angle_gamma   90.00
#
_symmetry.space_group_name_H-M   'P 1'
#
loop_
_entity.id
_entity.type
_entity.pdbx_description
1 polymer ?
#
loop_
_entity_poly.entity_id
_entity_poly.type
_entity_poly.pdbx_seq_one_letter_code
_entity_poly.pdbx_strand_id
1 'polypeptide(L)'
;MDPKVQKLKVLIDKYLNKSRGEIYIIFGSPSDASDQEIWFYTKYRLGVFRDEIAFVFHQNKICDIVITEYFLWKERRNIFYYEGQNPQYRIIEIN
;
A
#
# COMPACT_ATOMS: atom_id res chain seq x y z
N MET A 1 10.32 -14.44 -8.36
CA MET A 1 9.51 -13.21 -8.31
C MET A 1 10.25 -12.22 -7.43
N ASP A 2 10.39 -10.95 -7.84
CA ASP A 2 11.09 -9.95 -7.03
C ASP A 2 10.46 -9.91 -5.60
N PRO A 3 11.25 -9.95 -4.51
CA PRO A 3 10.72 -9.99 -3.14
C PRO A 3 9.74 -8.85 -2.81
N LYS A 4 9.90 -7.71 -3.47
CA LYS A 4 9.07 -6.51 -3.26
C LYS A 4 7.73 -6.63 -3.98
N VAL A 5 7.77 -7.22 -5.17
CA VAL A 5 6.58 -7.63 -5.93
C VAL A 5 5.81 -8.70 -5.15
N GLN A 6 6.52 -9.62 -4.49
CA GLN A 6 5.90 -10.61 -3.61
C GLN A 6 5.23 -9.98 -2.39
N LYS A 7 5.83 -8.95 -1.80
CA LYS A 7 5.23 -8.20 -0.69
C LYS A 7 3.91 -7.54 -1.10
N LEU A 8 3.87 -6.85 -2.24
CA LEU A 8 2.62 -6.25 -2.74
C LEU A 8 1.59 -7.33 -3.06
N LYS A 9 2.00 -8.42 -3.71
CA LYS A 9 1.11 -9.56 -3.98
C LYS A 9 0.46 -10.11 -2.71
N VAL A 10 1.22 -10.27 -1.63
CA VAL A 10 0.68 -10.73 -0.34
C VAL A 10 -0.36 -9.76 0.22
N LEU A 11 -0.17 -8.45 0.07
CA LEU A 11 -1.19 -7.48 0.48
C LEU A 11 -2.44 -7.58 -0.39
N ILE A 12 -2.29 -7.70 -1.71
CA ILE A 12 -3.40 -7.83 -2.64
C ILE A 12 -4.20 -9.08 -2.36
N ASP A 13 -3.55 -10.24 -2.29
CA ASP A 13 -4.20 -11.52 -2.04
C ASP A 13 -4.95 -11.53 -0.69
N LYS A 14 -4.51 -10.73 0.29
CA LYS A 14 -5.11 -10.66 1.64
C LYS A 14 -6.19 -9.60 1.80
N TYR A 15 -6.05 -8.46 1.13
CA TYR A 15 -6.81 -7.25 1.48
C TYR A 15 -7.62 -6.67 0.32
N LEU A 16 -7.35 -7.04 -0.94
CA LEU A 16 -8.17 -6.58 -2.05
C LEU A 16 -9.64 -6.96 -1.82
N ASN A 17 -10.57 -6.07 -2.20
CA ASN A 17 -12.01 -6.18 -1.99
C ASN A 17 -12.50 -6.16 -0.53
N LYS A 18 -11.61 -6.08 0.48
CA LYS A 18 -12.03 -5.90 1.86
C LYS A 18 -12.64 -4.51 2.07
N SER A 19 -13.56 -4.45 3.02
CA SER A 19 -14.22 -3.21 3.39
C SER A 19 -13.37 -2.32 4.29
N ARG A 20 -13.70 -1.02 4.37
CA ARG A 20 -13.07 -0.11 5.33
C ARG A 20 -13.15 -0.62 6.77
N GLY A 21 -14.30 -1.19 7.15
CA GLY A 21 -14.51 -1.74 8.49
C GLY A 21 -13.57 -2.93 8.79
N GLU A 22 -13.41 -3.85 7.84
CA GLU A 22 -12.45 -4.96 7.99
C GLU A 22 -11.01 -4.45 8.12
N ILE A 23 -10.62 -3.46 7.32
CA ILE A 23 -9.27 -2.89 7.38
C ILE A 23 -9.04 -2.15 8.69
N TYR A 24 -10.03 -1.40 9.17
CA TYR A 24 -9.96 -0.73 10.45
C TYR A 24 -9.78 -1.72 11.62
N ILE A 25 -10.45 -2.88 11.58
CA ILE A 25 -10.26 -3.92 12.60
C ILE A 25 -8.83 -4.49 12.59
N ILE A 26 -8.21 -4.60 11.42
CA ILE A 26 -6.89 -5.22 11.25
C ILE A 26 -5.75 -4.23 11.53
N PHE A 27 -5.86 -3.01 11.04
CA PHE A 27 -4.80 -2.00 11.07
C PHE A 27 -5.04 -0.87 12.07
N GLY A 28 -6.25 -0.75 12.61
CA GLY A 28 -6.66 0.36 13.47
C GLY A 28 -6.91 1.65 12.68
N SER A 29 -6.77 2.77 13.37
CA SER A 29 -6.95 4.10 12.79
C SER A 29 -5.89 4.39 11.72
N PRO A 30 -6.30 4.89 10.54
CA PRO A 30 -5.36 5.31 9.51
C PRO A 30 -4.66 6.62 9.91
N SER A 31 -3.64 7.03 9.16
CA SER A 31 -2.92 8.28 9.43
C SER A 31 -3.80 9.52 9.21
N ASP A 32 -3.43 10.65 9.82
CA ASP A 32 -4.13 11.93 9.68
C ASP A 32 -4.16 12.48 8.24
N ALA A 33 -3.27 11.98 7.36
CA ALA A 33 -3.25 12.34 5.93
C ALA A 33 -4.30 11.58 5.11
N SER A 34 -5.03 10.66 5.74
CA SER A 34 -6.04 9.83 5.08
C SER A 34 -7.36 10.58 4.87
N ASP A 35 -8.12 10.17 3.86
CA ASP A 35 -9.42 10.74 3.55
C ASP A 35 -10.49 9.66 3.30
N GLN A 36 -11.58 10.02 2.61
CA GLN A 36 -12.65 9.07 2.30
C GLN A 36 -12.26 8.06 1.23
N GLU A 37 -11.33 8.38 0.33
CA GLU A 37 -10.94 7.57 -0.81
C GLU A 37 -9.67 6.77 -0.56
N ILE A 38 -8.75 7.27 0.27
CA ILE A 38 -7.47 6.62 0.51
C ILE A 38 -7.07 6.64 1.99
N TRP A 39 -6.67 5.48 2.51
CA TRP A 39 -6.13 5.35 3.87
C TRP A 39 -4.66 4.96 3.85
N PHE A 40 -3.87 5.66 4.66
CA PHE A 40 -2.43 5.42 4.78
C PHE A 40 -2.09 4.77 6.11
N TYR A 41 -1.24 3.74 6.04
CA TYR A 41 -0.73 3.01 7.20
C TYR A 41 0.79 2.93 7.14
N THR A 42 1.44 3.59 8.10
CA THR A 42 2.90 3.58 8.21
C THR A 42 3.39 2.37 9.01
N LYS A 43 4.34 1.64 8.44
CA LYS A 43 5.08 0.58 9.13
C LYS A 43 6.57 0.91 9.16
N TYR A 44 7.10 1.13 10.36
CA TYR A 44 8.53 1.32 10.55
C TYR A 44 9.27 -0.01 10.39
N ARG A 45 10.37 0.02 9.63
CA ARG A 45 11.35 -1.06 9.55
C ARG A 45 12.61 -0.63 10.30
N LEU A 46 13.55 -1.55 10.53
CA LEU A 46 14.77 -1.32 11.30
C LEU A 46 15.43 0.04 10.96
N GLY A 47 15.58 0.89 11.98
CA GLY A 47 16.26 2.19 11.88
C GLY A 47 15.50 3.21 11.03
N VAL A 48 16.07 3.55 9.87
CA VAL A 48 15.68 4.70 9.03
C VAL A 48 14.79 4.33 7.84
N PHE A 49 14.39 3.06 7.75
CA PHE A 49 13.51 2.56 6.70
C PHE A 49 12.06 2.61 7.17
N ARG A 50 11.18 3.10 6.30
CA ARG A 50 9.74 3.22 6.60
C ARG A 50 8.95 2.80 5.37
N ASP A 51 7.90 2.03 5.58
CA ASP A 51 6.93 1.71 4.55
C ASP A 51 5.63 2.42 4.85
N GLU A 52 4.96 2.85 3.80
CA GLU A 52 3.59 3.33 3.85
C GLU A 52 2.77 2.48 2.92
N ILE A 53 1.69 1.92 3.45
CA ILE A 53 0.71 1.18 2.69
C ILE A 53 -0.47 2.12 2.48
N ALA A 54 -0.82 2.37 1.23
CA ALA A 54 -2.02 3.12 0.88
C ALA A 54 -3.08 2.14 0.37
N PHE A 55 -4.24 2.12 1.01
CA PHE A 55 -5.42 1.39 0.56
C PHE A 55 -6.38 2.37 -0.12
N VAL A 56 -6.64 2.17 -1.41
CA VAL A 56 -7.59 2.97 -2.18
C VAL A 56 -8.95 2.29 -2.16
N PHE A 57 -9.99 3.06 -1.85
CA PHE A 57 -11.34 2.57 -1.70
C PHE A 57 -12.27 3.08 -2.79
N HIS A 58 -13.07 2.17 -3.35
CA HIS A 58 -14.23 2.48 -4.16
C HIS A 58 -15.45 1.76 -3.59
N GLN A 59 -16.57 2.48 -3.40
CA GLN A 59 -17.81 1.92 -2.83
C GLN A 59 -17.59 1.09 -1.54
N ASN A 60 -16.76 1.61 -0.63
CA ASN A 60 -16.42 0.98 0.65
C ASN A 60 -15.59 -0.31 0.55
N LYS A 61 -14.98 -0.61 -0.60
CA LYS A 61 -14.07 -1.75 -0.78
C LYS A 61 -12.71 -1.31 -1.30
N ILE A 62 -11.66 -2.02 -0.93
CA ILE A 62 -10.33 -1.78 -1.50
C ILE A 62 -10.35 -2.17 -2.98
N CYS A 63 -10.03 -1.22 -3.85
CA CYS A 63 -9.82 -1.44 -5.27
C CYS A 63 -8.35 -1.38 -5.69
N ASP A 64 -7.48 -0.76 -4.89
CA ASP A 64 -6.04 -0.73 -5.16
C ASP A 64 -5.21 -0.64 -3.87
N ILE A 65 -3.97 -1.09 -3.94
CA ILE A 65 -3.01 -1.10 -2.85
C ILE A 65 -1.67 -0.62 -3.37
N VAL A 66 -1.13 0.42 -2.72
CA VAL A 66 0.19 0.98 -3.03
C VAL A 66 1.11 0.78 -1.84
N ILE A 67 2.38 0.46 -2.09
CA ILE A 67 3.44 0.49 -1.10
C ILE A 67 4.45 1.56 -1.50
N THR A 68 4.64 2.55 -0.63
CA THR A 68 5.69 3.56 -0.74
C THR A 68 6.79 3.21 0.25
N GLU A 69 8.03 3.08 -0.22
CA GLU A 69 9.18 2.85 0.65
C GLU A 69 9.98 4.14 0.80
N TYR A 70 10.32 4.47 2.04
CA TYR A 70 11.10 5.64 2.43
C TYR A 70 12.43 5.21 3.07
N PHE A 71 13.48 6.02 2.85
CA PHE A 71 14.77 5.92 3.50
C PHE A 71 15.24 7.30 3.95
N LEU A 72 15.59 7.47 5.23
CA LEU A 72 15.96 8.79 5.79
C LEU A 72 14.90 9.86 5.49
N TRP A 73 13.62 9.53 5.65
CA TRP A 73 12.47 10.41 5.40
C TRP A 73 12.24 10.82 3.94
N LYS A 74 13.11 10.39 3.01
CA LYS A 74 12.91 10.60 1.57
C LYS A 74 12.18 9.43 0.95
N GLU A 75 11.21 9.74 0.11
CA GLU A 75 10.55 8.76 -0.74
C GLU A 75 11.58 8.16 -1.69
N ARG A 76 11.71 6.83 -1.66
CA ARG A 76 12.64 6.11 -2.53
C ARG A 76 11.94 5.58 -3.77
N ARG A 77 10.71 5.07 -3.60
CA ARG A 77 10.01 4.33 -4.65
C ARG A 77 8.57 3.99 -4.28
N ASN A 78 7.78 3.82 -5.33
CA ASN A 78 6.40 3.34 -5.27
C ASN A 78 6.27 1.97 -5.96
N ILE A 79 5.52 1.08 -5.31
CA ILE A 79 5.13 -0.23 -5.84
C ILE A 79 3.60 -0.24 -5.87
N PHE A 80 3.02 -0.41 -7.04
CA PHE A 80 1.57 -0.44 -7.23
C PHE A 80 1.18 -1.53 -8.22
N TYR A 81 -0.10 -1.91 -8.18
CA TYR A 81 -0.68 -2.93 -9.03
C TYR A 81 -1.70 -2.28 -9.96
N TYR A 82 -1.63 -2.57 -11.24
CA TYR A 82 -2.56 -2.03 -12.23
C TYR A 82 -3.52 -3.12 -12.65
N GLU A 83 -4.76 -3.08 -12.16
CA GLU A 83 -5.81 -3.98 -12.63
C GLU A 83 -6.35 -3.47 -13.97
N GLY A 84 -6.22 -4.25 -15.05
CA GLY A 84 -6.73 -3.90 -16.39
C GLY A 84 -5.80 -4.19 -17.57
N GLN A 85 -4.53 -4.52 -17.33
CA GLN A 85 -3.64 -5.15 -18.30
C GLN A 85 -2.90 -6.29 -17.61
N ASN A 86 -2.56 -7.33 -18.38
CA ASN A 86 -1.83 -8.53 -17.94
C ASN A 86 -0.92 -8.22 -16.72
N PRO A 87 -1.16 -8.78 -15.52
CA PRO A 87 -0.71 -8.21 -14.25
C PRO A 87 0.79 -7.92 -14.25
N GLN A 88 1.14 -6.64 -14.35
CA GLN A 88 2.51 -6.16 -14.38
C GLN A 88 2.77 -5.31 -13.14
N TYR A 89 3.58 -5.83 -12.24
CA TYR A 89 4.10 -5.07 -11.12
C TYR A 89 5.13 -4.07 -11.65
N ARG A 90 4.95 -2.79 -11.37
CA ARG A 90 5.90 -1.73 -11.74
C ARG A 90 6.53 -1.17 -10.48
N ILE A 91 7.85 -1.03 -10.52
CA ILE A 91 8.64 -0.31 -9.51
C ILE A 91 9.02 1.01 -10.17
N ILE A 92 8.58 2.12 -9.60
CA ILE A 92 9.06 3.45 -10.00
C ILE A 92 10.03 3.92 -8.93
N GLU A 93 11.27 4.15 -9.32
CA GLU A 93 12.28 4.79 -8.47
C GLU A 93 12.13 6.30 -8.58
N ILE A 94 12.22 7.00 -7.44
CA ILE A 94 12.10 8.44 -7.36
C ILE A 94 13.47 8.98 -6.92
N ASN A 95 14.03 9.88 -7.73
CA ASN A 95 15.36 10.50 -7.52
C ASN A 95 15.31 11.65 -6.52
#